data_AF-A0A1J4J0K8-F1
#
_entry.id   AF-A0A1J4J0K8-F1
#
_cell.length_a   1.000
_cell.length_b   1.000
_cell.length_c   1.000
_cell.angle_alpha   90.00
_cell.angle_beta   90.00
_cell.angle_gamma   90.00
#
_symmetry.space_group_name_H-M   'P 1'
#
loop_
_entity.id
_entity.type
_entity.pdbx_description
1 polymer ?
#
loop_
_entity_poly.entity_id
_entity_poly.type
_entity_poly.pdbx_seq_one_letter_code
_entity_poly.pdbx_strand_id
1 'polypeptide(L)'
;MLYTKIVEKIILSEYKKPTKELKPVSFDIDDALKIIEDAFLYFNEEPAVLDINTFKDPIVVVGDIHGNITSLLKIFQLKGYPPKTSYLFLGDYVDRGMYSCEVIMLLYSLKCLFPDKIYLIRGNHEFKDLTENYGFKFECLHRASQSFYDKVVESFSALPICALIKSKVHSSEIPEKNHNRNIEYFKFNNENYLIYDEKISGEESSDDFSSDNEKKNFEIETTFCVHGGISQYLKSREDFKLISKPGLTMTNKLHADLLWSDPSIDILNYEKSPRGISSIYGEDATNEFMTNCGISNIIRAHQNVTTGYEWPFGEQTKLLTVFSSLDYCNTLNDAGFAIIQNDQKIMTESFSVLPGRIERKQILTLPEWITSRQFETKKSQIKLPALAIFDTMFDLSVPALLV
;
A
#
# COMPACT_ATOMS: atom_id res chain seq x y z
N MET A 1 -21.38 -8.04 -8.48
CA MET A 1 -22.35 -7.00 -8.05
C MET A 1 -22.10 -6.50 -6.63
N LEU A 2 -21.69 -7.36 -5.71
CA LEU A 2 -21.43 -7.05 -4.30
C LEU A 2 -20.44 -5.88 -4.07
N TYR A 3 -19.17 -6.04 -4.46
CA TYR A 3 -18.10 -5.05 -4.21
C TYR A 3 -18.46 -3.64 -4.67
N THR A 4 -18.86 -3.51 -5.93
CA THR A 4 -19.31 -2.27 -6.56
C THR A 4 -20.51 -1.60 -5.88
N LYS A 5 -21.43 -2.37 -5.28
CA LYS A 5 -22.58 -1.83 -4.55
C LYS A 5 -22.12 -1.18 -3.24
N ILE A 6 -21.15 -1.80 -2.55
CA ILE A 6 -20.53 -1.19 -1.36
C ILE A 6 -19.78 0.08 -1.74
N VAL A 7 -18.95 0.05 -2.80
CA VAL A 7 -18.21 1.24 -3.25
C VAL A 7 -19.17 2.39 -3.56
N GLU A 8 -20.23 2.14 -4.34
CA GLU A 8 -21.24 3.15 -4.66
C GLU A 8 -21.88 3.74 -3.40
N LYS A 9 -22.31 2.89 -2.46
CA LYS A 9 -22.93 3.33 -1.19
C LYS A 9 -21.99 4.20 -0.36
N ILE A 10 -20.72 3.81 -0.23
CA ILE A 10 -19.72 4.57 0.53
C ILE A 10 -19.51 5.94 -0.11
N ILE A 11 -19.25 5.98 -1.43
CA ILE A 11 -19.03 7.25 -2.14
C ILE A 11 -20.26 8.15 -1.98
N LEU A 12 -21.47 7.64 -2.18
CA LEU A 12 -22.70 8.44 -2.05
C LEU A 12 -22.99 8.90 -0.61
N SER A 13 -22.47 8.20 0.40
CA SER A 13 -22.71 8.54 1.81
C SER A 13 -21.93 9.76 2.27
N GLU A 14 -20.71 9.94 1.78
CA GLU A 14 -19.83 11.07 2.15
C GLU A 14 -20.40 12.43 1.72
N TYR A 15 -21.19 12.44 0.64
CA TYR A 15 -21.80 13.67 0.13
C TYR A 15 -23.06 14.08 0.91
N LYS A 16 -23.54 13.24 1.83
CA LYS A 16 -24.66 13.62 2.71
C LYS A 16 -24.09 14.48 3.84
N LYS A 17 -24.81 15.55 4.20
CA LYS A 17 -24.37 16.51 5.24
C LYS A 17 -23.85 15.77 6.49
N PRO A 18 -22.63 16.09 6.97
CA PRO A 18 -22.09 15.50 8.17
C PRO A 18 -23.02 15.81 9.34
N THR A 19 -23.37 14.80 10.12
CA THR A 19 -24.10 14.97 11.38
C THR A 19 -23.13 14.79 12.53
N LYS A 20 -23.40 15.44 13.65
CA LYS A 20 -22.62 15.26 14.88
C LYS A 20 -22.76 13.87 15.52
N GLU A 21 -23.78 13.10 15.12
CA GLU A 21 -24.05 11.77 15.63
C GLU A 21 -23.37 10.68 14.79
N LEU A 22 -22.82 9.67 15.47
CA LEU A 22 -22.30 8.44 14.88
C LEU A 22 -23.46 7.67 14.25
N LYS A 23 -23.54 7.69 12.92
CA LYS A 23 -24.54 6.92 12.17
C LYS A 23 -24.08 5.46 12.02
N PRO A 24 -25.03 4.52 11.84
CA PRO A 24 -24.73 3.21 11.29
C PRO A 24 -23.87 3.33 10.02
N VAL A 25 -23.07 2.31 9.74
CA VAL A 25 -22.28 2.24 8.51
C VAL A 25 -23.15 2.40 7.25
N SER A 26 -22.56 2.96 6.19
CA SER A 26 -23.28 3.27 4.95
C SER A 26 -23.62 2.05 4.09
N PHE A 27 -23.10 0.87 4.44
CA PHE A 27 -23.19 -0.38 3.70
C PHE A 27 -23.91 -1.47 4.50
N ASP A 28 -24.24 -2.56 3.82
CA ASP A 28 -24.87 -3.73 4.44
C ASP A 28 -23.80 -4.61 5.11
N ILE A 29 -24.06 -5.07 6.33
CA ILE A 29 -23.06 -5.78 7.15
C ILE A 29 -22.79 -7.19 6.62
N ASP A 30 -23.83 -7.91 6.16
CA ASP A 30 -23.66 -9.28 5.64
C ASP A 30 -22.88 -9.26 4.32
N ASP A 31 -23.17 -8.27 3.48
CA ASP A 31 -22.39 -7.97 2.28
C ASP A 31 -20.93 -7.64 2.64
N ALA A 32 -20.69 -6.87 3.71
CA ALA A 32 -19.36 -6.49 4.14
C ALA A 32 -18.54 -7.66 4.69
N LEU A 33 -19.14 -8.55 5.48
CA LEU A 33 -18.48 -9.74 6.02
C LEU A 33 -17.92 -10.63 4.90
N LYS A 34 -18.70 -10.85 3.83
CA LYS A 34 -18.25 -11.62 2.65
C LYS A 34 -17.06 -10.95 1.95
N ILE A 35 -17.07 -9.62 1.86
CA ILE A 35 -15.96 -8.87 1.24
C ILE A 35 -14.69 -8.96 2.08
N ILE A 36 -14.81 -8.95 3.40
CA ILE A 36 -13.68 -9.15 4.31
C ILE A 36 -13.09 -10.55 4.11
N GLU A 37 -13.95 -11.57 4.01
CA GLU A 37 -13.53 -12.95 3.72
C GLU A 37 -12.83 -13.06 2.35
N ASP A 38 -13.40 -12.49 1.29
CA ASP A 38 -12.80 -12.49 -0.04
C ASP A 38 -11.44 -11.76 -0.07
N ALA A 39 -11.35 -10.59 0.56
CA ALA A 39 -10.11 -9.83 0.65
C ALA A 39 -9.04 -10.59 1.45
N PHE A 40 -9.44 -11.25 2.54
CA PHE A 40 -8.54 -12.10 3.33
C PHE A 40 -7.95 -13.25 2.51
N LEU A 41 -8.72 -13.85 1.60
CA LEU A 41 -8.20 -14.88 0.68
C LEU A 41 -7.11 -14.31 -0.24
N TYR A 42 -7.35 -13.15 -0.85
CA TYR A 42 -6.32 -12.47 -1.65
C TYR A 42 -5.06 -12.16 -0.84
N PHE A 43 -5.22 -11.60 0.36
CA PHE A 43 -4.06 -11.30 1.20
C PHE A 43 -3.31 -12.56 1.58
N ASN A 44 -3.97 -13.68 1.85
CA ASN A 44 -3.28 -14.95 2.14
C ASN A 44 -2.46 -15.47 0.96
N GLU A 45 -2.97 -15.35 -0.26
CA GLU A 45 -2.24 -15.72 -1.48
C GLU A 45 -1.04 -14.81 -1.76
N GLU A 46 -1.12 -13.53 -1.37
CA GLU A 46 -0.01 -12.59 -1.54
C GLU A 46 1.19 -12.91 -0.63
N PRO A 47 2.43 -12.71 -1.09
CA PRO A 47 3.61 -12.86 -0.25
C PRO A 47 3.68 -11.78 0.85
N ALA A 48 4.51 -11.99 1.86
CA ALA A 48 4.77 -10.96 2.88
C ALA A 48 5.44 -9.71 2.30
N VAL A 49 6.27 -9.88 1.27
CA VAL A 49 6.92 -8.81 0.50
C VAL A 49 6.32 -8.82 -0.90
N LEU A 50 5.54 -7.79 -1.23
CA LEU A 50 5.00 -7.64 -2.59
C LEU A 50 6.13 -7.30 -3.57
N ASP A 51 6.09 -7.92 -4.76
CA ASP A 51 7.02 -7.62 -5.86
C ASP A 51 6.21 -7.05 -7.04
N ILE A 52 6.24 -5.73 -7.20
CA ILE A 52 5.36 -4.99 -8.11
C ILE A 52 6.19 -4.41 -9.25
N ASN A 53 5.79 -4.66 -10.49
CA ASN A 53 6.45 -4.09 -11.67
C ASN A 53 5.63 -2.96 -12.27
N THR A 54 6.21 -1.77 -12.40
CA THR A 54 5.55 -0.56 -12.95
C THR A 54 6.03 -0.22 -14.36
N PHE A 55 6.51 -1.22 -15.10
CA PHE A 55 7.09 -1.00 -16.44
C PHE A 55 6.09 -0.46 -17.48
N LYS A 56 4.79 -0.61 -17.23
CA LYS A 56 3.73 -0.21 -18.18
C LYS A 56 2.91 0.96 -17.65
N ASP A 57 2.60 0.96 -16.36
CA ASP A 57 1.72 1.95 -15.75
C ASP A 57 2.37 2.52 -14.48
N PRO A 58 2.23 3.83 -14.23
CA PRO A 58 2.67 4.44 -12.98
C PRO A 58 1.81 3.92 -11.82
N ILE A 59 2.36 4.02 -10.61
CA ILE A 59 1.67 3.65 -9.38
C ILE A 59 1.65 4.82 -8.41
N VAL A 60 0.49 5.05 -7.78
CA VAL A 60 0.33 6.04 -6.73
C VAL A 60 0.58 5.37 -5.39
N VAL A 61 1.48 5.92 -4.59
CA VAL A 61 1.81 5.44 -3.25
C VAL A 61 1.19 6.35 -2.21
N VAL A 62 0.33 5.79 -1.36
CA VAL A 62 -0.52 6.50 -0.41
C VAL A 62 -0.09 6.13 1.02
N GLY A 63 0.15 7.13 1.86
CA GLY A 63 0.48 6.95 3.27
C GLY A 63 -0.75 6.77 4.16
N ASP A 64 -0.62 7.16 5.43
CA ASP A 64 -1.64 6.99 6.46
C ASP A 64 -2.97 7.63 6.08
N ILE A 65 -4.08 6.93 6.35
CA ILE A 65 -5.44 7.42 6.10
C ILE A 65 -6.19 7.67 7.41
N HIS A 66 -6.03 6.80 8.41
CA HIS A 66 -6.62 6.93 9.75
C HIS A 66 -8.11 7.27 9.73
N GLY A 67 -8.91 6.45 9.03
CA GLY A 67 -10.36 6.64 8.96
C GLY A 67 -10.81 7.94 8.30
N ASN A 68 -9.94 8.62 7.54
CA ASN A 68 -10.29 9.83 6.79
C ASN A 68 -10.76 9.49 5.37
N ILE A 69 -12.04 9.11 5.27
CA ILE A 69 -12.68 8.75 4.01
C ILE A 69 -12.68 9.92 3.00
N THR A 70 -12.77 11.17 3.47
CA THR A 70 -12.74 12.37 2.62
C THR A 70 -11.41 12.47 1.87
N SER A 71 -10.28 12.31 2.57
CA SER A 71 -8.95 12.28 1.95
C SER A 71 -8.81 11.14 0.94
N LEU A 72 -9.24 9.94 1.30
CA LEU A 72 -9.16 8.77 0.42
C LEU A 72 -9.94 8.99 -0.90
N LEU A 73 -11.18 9.46 -0.81
CA LEU A 73 -11.99 9.77 -1.99
C LEU A 73 -11.38 10.91 -2.81
N LYS A 74 -10.77 11.90 -2.16
CA LYS A 74 -10.10 13.00 -2.85
C LYS A 74 -8.90 12.51 -3.66
N ILE A 75 -8.10 11.59 -3.13
CA ILE A 75 -6.99 10.96 -3.86
C ILE A 75 -7.49 10.24 -5.11
N PHE A 76 -8.56 9.44 -5.01
CA PHE A 76 -9.15 8.78 -6.17
C PHE A 76 -9.72 9.76 -7.20
N GLN A 77 -10.28 10.89 -6.77
CA GLN A 77 -10.74 11.94 -7.69
C GLN A 77 -9.59 12.63 -8.43
N LEU A 78 -8.47 12.87 -7.74
CA LEU A 78 -7.29 13.54 -8.31
C LEU A 78 -6.52 12.62 -9.27
N LYS A 79 -6.43 11.33 -8.94
CA LYS A 79 -5.58 10.37 -9.68
C LYS A 79 -6.36 9.38 -10.53
N GLY A 80 -7.68 9.31 -10.39
CA GLY A 80 -8.56 8.41 -11.12
C GLY A 80 -8.74 7.07 -10.40
N TYR A 81 -9.98 6.57 -10.34
CA TYR A 81 -10.26 5.28 -9.74
C TYR A 81 -9.62 4.12 -10.53
N PRO A 82 -9.27 3.00 -9.87
CA PRO A 82 -8.95 1.76 -10.56
C PRO A 82 -10.08 1.35 -11.54
N PRO A 83 -9.78 0.65 -12.65
CA PRO A 83 -8.46 0.11 -13.01
C PRO A 83 -7.54 1.11 -13.73
N LYS A 84 -7.98 2.37 -13.92
CA LYS A 84 -7.21 3.40 -14.64
C LYS A 84 -5.86 3.69 -13.99
N THR A 85 -5.81 3.62 -12.66
CA THR A 85 -4.63 3.95 -11.88
C THR A 85 -4.36 2.84 -10.88
N SER A 86 -3.09 2.44 -10.76
CA SER A 86 -2.62 1.50 -9.76
C SER A 86 -2.28 2.22 -8.47
N TYR A 87 -2.55 1.58 -7.33
CA TYR A 87 -2.30 2.14 -6.00
C TYR A 87 -1.60 1.14 -5.09
N LEU A 88 -0.61 1.64 -4.35
CA LEU A 88 -0.06 1.00 -3.16
C LEU A 88 -0.40 1.85 -1.95
N PHE A 89 -1.05 1.26 -0.94
CA PHE A 89 -1.28 1.91 0.35
C PHE A 89 -0.35 1.35 1.40
N LEU A 90 0.25 2.25 2.20
CA LEU A 90 1.35 1.92 3.11
C LEU A 90 0.92 1.49 4.52
N GLY A 91 -0.39 1.45 4.81
CA GLY A 91 -0.91 1.05 6.12
C GLY A 91 -1.68 2.17 6.83
N ASP A 92 -2.02 1.94 8.09
CA ASP A 92 -2.73 2.86 8.97
C ASP A 92 -4.04 3.36 8.34
N TYR A 93 -4.88 2.39 8.02
CA TYR A 93 -6.20 2.60 7.44
C TYR A 93 -7.21 3.05 8.48
N VAL A 94 -7.05 2.55 9.71
CA VAL A 94 -8.02 2.66 10.81
C VAL A 94 -7.54 3.54 11.94
N ASP A 95 -8.41 3.68 12.96
CA ASP A 95 -8.22 4.49 14.15
C ASP A 95 -8.16 6.01 13.90
N ARG A 96 -8.29 6.77 14.99
CA ARG A 96 -8.18 8.24 15.06
C ARG A 96 -9.33 8.98 14.37
N GLY A 97 -9.60 8.71 13.10
CA GLY A 97 -10.76 9.19 12.36
C GLY A 97 -12.04 8.42 12.69
N MET A 98 -13.18 8.93 12.20
CA MET A 98 -14.50 8.38 12.53
C MET A 98 -15.06 7.42 11.47
N TYR A 99 -14.38 7.26 10.34
CA TYR A 99 -14.86 6.50 9.17
C TYR A 99 -13.90 5.37 8.77
N SER A 100 -13.27 4.72 9.74
CA SER A 100 -12.39 3.57 9.51
C SER A 100 -13.13 2.40 8.87
N CYS A 101 -14.40 2.18 9.24
CA CYS A 101 -15.24 1.15 8.65
C CYS A 101 -15.42 1.37 7.14
N GLU A 102 -15.74 2.61 6.72
CA GLU A 102 -15.85 2.96 5.31
C GLU A 102 -14.52 2.89 4.56
N VAL A 103 -13.41 3.31 5.18
CA VAL A 103 -12.08 3.23 4.58
C VAL A 103 -11.72 1.77 4.27
N ILE A 104 -11.81 0.87 5.26
CA ILE A 104 -11.49 -0.55 5.06
C ILE A 104 -12.41 -1.17 4.02
N MET A 105 -13.72 -0.93 4.11
CA MET A 105 -14.65 -1.55 3.16
C MET A 105 -14.48 -1.03 1.74
N LEU A 106 -14.11 0.24 1.55
CA LEU A 106 -13.78 0.78 0.24
C LEU A 106 -12.53 0.11 -0.33
N LEU A 107 -11.44 0.06 0.45
CA LEU A 107 -10.17 -0.52 0.01
C LEU A 107 -10.30 -2.03 -0.28
N TYR A 108 -10.97 -2.79 0.58
CA TYR A 108 -11.17 -4.23 0.38
C TYR A 108 -12.07 -4.52 -0.81
N SER A 109 -13.13 -3.73 -1.01
CA SER A 109 -13.97 -3.85 -2.20
C SER A 109 -13.19 -3.57 -3.48
N LEU A 110 -12.32 -2.55 -3.48
CA LEU A 110 -11.48 -2.23 -4.63
C LEU A 110 -10.38 -3.28 -4.85
N LYS A 111 -9.82 -3.86 -3.78
CA LYS A 111 -8.90 -5.01 -3.86
C LYS A 111 -9.55 -6.20 -4.54
N CYS A 112 -10.77 -6.55 -4.14
CA CYS A 112 -11.51 -7.67 -4.74
C CYS A 112 -11.92 -7.39 -6.19
N LEU A 113 -12.16 -6.13 -6.56
CA LEU A 113 -12.50 -5.74 -7.93
C LEU A 113 -11.29 -5.68 -8.87
N PHE A 114 -10.16 -5.20 -8.36
CA PHE A 114 -8.97 -4.88 -9.14
C PHE A 114 -7.71 -5.35 -8.41
N PRO A 115 -7.54 -6.68 -8.21
CA PRO A 115 -6.47 -7.23 -7.38
C PRO A 115 -5.06 -6.91 -7.89
N ASP A 116 -4.91 -6.62 -9.18
CA ASP A 116 -3.67 -6.22 -9.86
C ASP A 116 -3.44 -4.70 -9.89
N LYS A 117 -4.39 -3.90 -9.40
CA LYS A 117 -4.33 -2.43 -9.35
C LYS A 117 -4.40 -1.86 -7.94
N ILE A 118 -4.79 -2.66 -6.93
CA ILE A 118 -4.83 -2.25 -5.53
C ILE A 118 -3.92 -3.16 -4.71
N TYR A 119 -2.89 -2.56 -4.10
CA TYR A 119 -1.94 -3.20 -3.21
C TYR A 119 -2.06 -2.56 -1.83
N LEU A 120 -2.14 -3.38 -0.78
CA LEU A 120 -2.31 -2.95 0.59
C LEU A 120 -1.20 -3.61 1.41
N ILE A 121 -0.34 -2.81 2.04
CA ILE A 121 0.59 -3.32 3.06
C ILE A 121 0.10 -2.93 4.45
N ARG A 122 0.65 -3.56 5.48
CA ARG A 122 0.21 -3.38 6.85
C ARG A 122 0.86 -2.17 7.50
N GLY A 123 0.09 -1.40 8.26
CA GLY A 123 0.60 -0.39 9.19
C GLY A 123 0.62 -0.88 10.64
N ASN A 124 1.05 -0.03 11.55
CA ASN A 124 1.12 -0.39 12.97
C ASN A 124 -0.25 -0.36 13.66
N HIS A 125 -1.22 0.38 13.11
CA HIS A 125 -2.59 0.40 13.63
C HIS A 125 -3.40 -0.86 13.28
N GLU A 126 -2.96 -1.66 12.30
CA GLU A 126 -3.60 -2.92 11.92
C GLU A 126 -3.25 -4.08 12.90
N PHE A 127 -3.29 -3.83 14.20
CA PHE A 127 -3.14 -4.82 15.27
C PHE A 127 -4.27 -4.67 16.29
N LYS A 128 -4.70 -5.80 16.85
CA LYS A 128 -5.78 -5.83 17.84
C LYS A 128 -5.53 -4.84 18.98
N ASP A 129 -4.38 -4.93 19.63
CA ASP A 129 -4.04 -4.10 20.79
C ASP A 129 -4.09 -2.59 20.49
N LEU A 130 -3.83 -2.17 19.24
CA LEU A 130 -3.94 -0.76 18.84
C LEU A 130 -5.41 -0.41 18.58
N THR A 131 -6.10 -1.19 17.75
CA THR A 131 -7.52 -0.92 17.44
C THR A 131 -8.46 -0.92 18.65
N GLU A 132 -8.10 -1.62 19.73
CA GLU A 132 -8.84 -1.61 21.01
C GLU A 132 -8.71 -0.28 21.78
N ASN A 133 -7.63 0.48 21.55
CA ASN A 133 -7.27 1.67 22.31
C ASN A 133 -7.39 2.98 21.53
N TYR A 134 -7.41 2.94 20.18
CA TYR A 134 -7.26 4.14 19.35
C TYR A 134 -8.50 4.52 18.51
N GLY A 135 -9.61 3.79 18.67
CA GLY A 135 -10.95 4.19 18.24
C GLY A 135 -11.67 3.20 17.34
N PHE A 136 -10.97 2.31 16.63
CA PHE A 136 -11.58 1.45 15.63
C PHE A 136 -12.54 0.41 16.21
N LYS A 137 -12.18 -0.24 17.32
CA LYS A 137 -13.10 -1.17 18.00
C LYS A 137 -14.37 -0.44 18.46
N PHE A 138 -14.20 0.74 19.05
CA PHE A 138 -15.33 1.57 19.47
C PHE A 138 -16.23 1.90 18.27
N GLU A 139 -15.64 2.34 17.15
CA GLU A 139 -16.37 2.63 15.91
C GLU A 139 -17.19 1.43 15.44
N CYS A 140 -16.56 0.25 15.33
CA CYS A 140 -17.23 -0.96 14.87
C CYS A 140 -18.39 -1.38 15.77
N LEU A 141 -18.24 -1.30 17.10
CA LEU A 141 -19.28 -1.69 18.04
C LEU A 141 -20.50 -0.77 18.01
N HIS A 142 -20.31 0.51 17.68
CA HIS A 142 -21.40 1.50 17.66
C HIS A 142 -22.04 1.63 16.28
N ARG A 143 -21.31 1.37 15.21
CA ARG A 143 -21.77 1.62 13.83
C ARG A 143 -22.01 0.35 13.01
N ALA A 144 -21.38 -0.76 13.38
CA ALA A 144 -21.45 -2.05 12.72
C ALA A 144 -21.77 -3.17 13.72
N SER A 145 -20.84 -4.09 13.98
CA SER A 145 -21.01 -5.18 14.95
C SER A 145 -19.66 -5.68 15.50
N GLN A 146 -19.69 -6.43 16.60
CA GLN A 146 -18.52 -7.14 17.13
C GLN A 146 -17.97 -8.14 16.09
N SER A 147 -18.84 -8.88 15.40
CA SER A 147 -18.43 -9.83 14.36
C SER A 147 -17.72 -9.15 13.20
N PHE A 148 -18.14 -7.93 12.81
CA PHE A 148 -17.46 -7.15 11.79
C PHE A 148 -16.04 -6.77 12.24
N TYR A 149 -15.91 -6.26 13.47
CA TYR A 149 -14.60 -5.94 14.04
C TYR A 149 -13.65 -7.15 14.06
N ASP A 150 -14.11 -8.28 14.59
CA ASP A 150 -13.30 -9.48 14.72
C ASP A 150 -12.80 -9.98 13.36
N LYS A 151 -13.66 -9.92 12.33
CA LYS A 151 -13.30 -10.30 10.95
C LYS A 151 -12.31 -9.33 10.32
N VAL A 152 -12.46 -8.02 10.53
CA VAL A 152 -11.47 -7.05 10.02
C VAL A 152 -10.12 -7.27 10.71
N VAL A 153 -10.08 -7.42 12.03
CA VAL A 153 -8.83 -7.65 12.77
C VAL A 153 -8.17 -8.98 12.40
N GLU A 154 -8.95 -10.04 12.19
CA GLU A 154 -8.45 -11.30 11.64
C GLU A 154 -7.80 -11.07 10.27
N SER A 155 -8.44 -10.28 9.40
CA SER A 155 -7.94 -10.03 8.06
C SER A 155 -6.60 -9.30 8.02
N PHE A 156 -6.33 -8.43 8.98
CA PHE A 156 -5.05 -7.71 9.11
C PHE A 156 -3.85 -8.64 9.27
N SER A 157 -4.06 -9.84 9.84
CA SER A 157 -3.00 -10.82 10.04
C SER A 157 -2.38 -11.33 8.72
N ALA A 158 -3.15 -11.26 7.64
CA ALA A 158 -2.74 -11.72 6.31
C ALA A 158 -2.15 -10.63 5.42
N LEU A 159 -2.21 -9.34 5.83
CA LEU A 159 -1.67 -8.25 5.03
C LEU A 159 -0.14 -8.42 4.81
N PRO A 160 0.35 -8.19 3.58
CA PRO A 160 1.78 -8.01 3.30
C PRO A 160 2.38 -6.89 4.17
N ILE A 161 3.67 -6.95 4.49
CA ILE A 161 4.32 -5.99 5.39
C ILE A 161 5.09 -4.88 4.65
N CYS A 162 5.54 -5.15 3.42
CA CYS A 162 6.24 -4.18 2.59
C CYS A 162 6.14 -4.56 1.10
N ALA A 163 6.59 -3.66 0.24
CA ALA A 163 6.65 -3.87 -1.20
C ALA A 163 8.00 -3.45 -1.78
N LEU A 164 8.43 -4.17 -2.82
CA LEU A 164 9.53 -3.82 -3.69
C LEU A 164 8.94 -3.48 -5.06
N ILE A 165 9.06 -2.22 -5.47
CA ILE A 165 8.55 -1.75 -6.75
C ILE A 165 9.73 -1.64 -7.73
N LYS A 166 9.62 -2.31 -8.88
CA LYS A 166 10.62 -2.29 -9.95
C LYS A 166 10.15 -1.43 -11.12
N SER A 167 11.02 -0.52 -11.55
CA SER A 167 10.80 0.42 -12.66
C SER A 167 12.01 0.41 -13.62
N LYS A 168 11.81 0.73 -14.92
CA LYS A 168 12.89 0.73 -15.95
C LYS A 168 13.57 2.10 -16.00
N VAL A 169 14.91 2.14 -16.06
CA VAL A 169 15.71 3.34 -16.37
C VAL A 169 15.89 3.42 -17.89
N HIS A 170 15.66 4.58 -18.51
CA HIS A 170 16.16 4.85 -19.86
C HIS A 170 17.60 5.36 -19.81
N SER A 171 18.50 4.68 -20.54
CA SER A 171 19.95 4.92 -20.55
C SER A 171 20.41 6.31 -21.04
N SER A 172 19.49 7.18 -21.47
CA SER A 172 19.78 8.54 -21.94
C SER A 172 19.92 9.59 -20.82
N GLU A 173 19.68 9.23 -19.55
CA GLU A 173 19.77 10.15 -18.41
C GLU A 173 21.00 9.93 -17.53
N ILE A 174 21.97 9.10 -17.96
CA ILE A 174 23.26 8.98 -17.27
C ILE A 174 23.99 10.32 -17.42
N PRO A 175 24.26 11.08 -16.35
CA PRO A 175 25.07 12.28 -16.46
C PRO A 175 26.44 11.88 -16.98
N GLU A 176 26.89 12.50 -18.06
CA GLU A 176 28.25 12.31 -18.57
C GLU A 176 29.24 12.43 -17.41
N LYS A 177 30.07 11.39 -17.24
CA LYS A 177 31.12 11.32 -16.24
C LYS A 177 32.03 12.55 -16.38
N ASN A 178 31.82 13.55 -15.52
CA ASN A 178 32.82 14.59 -15.31
C ASN A 178 34.04 13.93 -14.67
N HIS A 179 35.05 13.65 -15.50
CA HIS A 179 36.41 13.33 -15.08
C HIS A 179 37.00 14.52 -14.33
N ASN A 180 36.68 14.65 -13.04
CA ASN A 180 37.52 15.27 -12.00
C ASN A 180 36.74 15.38 -10.70
N ARG A 181 36.77 14.30 -9.90
CA ARG A 181 36.74 14.33 -8.43
C ARG A 181 37.17 12.94 -7.97
N ASN A 182 38.28 12.88 -7.24
CA ASN A 182 38.77 11.68 -6.58
C ASN A 182 37.72 11.23 -5.55
N ILE A 183 36.83 10.34 -5.97
CA ILE A 183 36.03 9.50 -5.09
C ILE A 183 36.53 8.09 -5.37
N GLU A 184 37.20 7.48 -4.39
CA GLU A 184 37.56 6.06 -4.46
C GLU A 184 36.27 5.25 -4.43
N TYR A 185 35.75 4.93 -5.61
CA TYR A 185 34.71 3.91 -5.75
C TYR A 185 35.37 2.56 -5.50
N PHE A 186 34.99 1.91 -4.39
CA PHE A 186 35.22 0.48 -4.23
C PHE A 186 34.60 -0.23 -5.44
N LYS A 187 35.45 -0.86 -6.26
CA LYS A 187 35.03 -1.79 -7.31
C LYS A 187 34.30 -2.95 -6.66
N PHE A 188 32.96 -2.91 -6.66
CA PHE A 188 32.16 -4.10 -6.45
C PHE A 188 32.19 -4.96 -7.72
N ASN A 189 32.40 -6.27 -7.55
CA ASN A 189 32.44 -7.23 -8.64
C ASN A 189 31.10 -7.27 -9.39
N ASN A 190 31.19 -7.41 -10.71
CA ASN A 190 30.12 -7.35 -11.72
C ASN A 190 29.07 -8.49 -11.65
N GLU A 191 28.43 -8.74 -10.51
CA GLU A 191 27.45 -9.85 -10.41
C GLU A 191 25.99 -9.44 -10.09
N ASN A 192 25.65 -8.15 -9.96
CA ASN A 192 24.30 -7.73 -9.54
C ASN A 192 23.42 -7.02 -10.58
N TYR A 193 23.72 -7.11 -11.88
CA TYR A 193 22.81 -6.59 -12.92
C TYR A 193 22.00 -7.73 -13.55
N LEU A 194 20.68 -7.73 -13.35
CA LEU A 194 19.76 -8.55 -14.13
C LEU A 194 19.42 -7.80 -15.42
N ILE A 195 20.13 -8.13 -16.51
CA ILE A 195 19.79 -7.66 -17.86
C ILE A 195 18.57 -8.46 -18.34
N TYR A 196 17.43 -7.79 -18.49
CA TYR A 196 16.22 -8.39 -19.05
C TYR A 196 16.17 -8.17 -20.58
N ASP A 197 16.27 -9.26 -21.35
CA ASP A 197 16.05 -9.26 -22.80
C ASP A 197 14.55 -9.44 -23.10
N GLU A 198 13.89 -8.44 -23.67
CA GLU A 198 12.52 -8.59 -24.18
C GLU A 198 12.57 -9.24 -25.58
N LYS A 199 12.25 -10.55 -25.68
CA LYS A 199 11.90 -11.18 -26.97
C LYS A 199 10.45 -10.85 -27.30
N ILE A 200 10.24 -9.95 -28.27
CA ILE A 200 8.95 -9.72 -28.90
C ILE A 200 8.61 -10.95 -29.76
N SER A 201 7.55 -11.68 -29.42
CA SER A 201 7.00 -12.76 -30.25
C SER A 201 5.85 -12.21 -31.11
N GLY A 202 5.94 -12.41 -32.43
CA GLY A 202 4.84 -12.11 -33.35
C GLY A 202 5.23 -12.04 -34.82
N GLU A 203 5.14 -13.20 -35.48
CA GLU A 203 4.89 -13.45 -36.91
C GLU A 203 5.98 -13.21 -37.98
N GLU A 204 6.33 -14.32 -38.64
CA GLU A 204 7.11 -14.42 -39.86
C GLU A 204 6.41 -13.69 -41.02
N SER A 205 7.10 -12.72 -41.61
CA SER A 205 7.07 -12.53 -43.06
C SER A 205 8.44 -12.04 -43.51
N SER A 206 8.96 -12.71 -44.53
CA SER A 206 10.21 -12.41 -45.20
C SER A 206 10.13 -11.01 -45.82
N ASP A 207 10.96 -10.09 -45.37
CA ASP A 207 11.55 -9.06 -46.22
C ASP A 207 12.82 -8.49 -45.59
N ASP A 208 13.81 -8.35 -46.44
CA ASP A 208 15.20 -7.99 -46.19
C ASP A 208 15.30 -6.50 -45.81
N PHE A 209 15.52 -6.19 -44.53
CA PHE A 209 15.93 -4.86 -44.08
C PHE A 209 16.98 -4.98 -42.97
N SER A 210 18.21 -4.58 -43.32
CA SER A 210 19.22 -4.15 -42.38
C SER A 210 18.70 -2.92 -41.63
N SER A 211 18.31 -3.08 -40.37
CA SER A 211 18.16 -1.97 -39.44
C SER A 211 18.70 -2.36 -38.08
N ASP A 212 19.57 -1.52 -37.55
CA ASP A 212 20.19 -1.60 -36.25
C ASP A 212 19.20 -1.98 -35.14
N ASN A 213 19.22 -3.26 -34.73
CA ASN A 213 18.63 -3.69 -33.48
C ASN A 213 19.57 -3.24 -32.35
N GLU A 214 19.51 -1.95 -31.99
CA GLU A 214 20.02 -1.47 -30.72
C GLU A 214 19.30 -2.22 -29.60
N LYS A 215 19.98 -3.23 -29.03
CA LYS A 215 19.62 -3.83 -27.76
C LYS A 215 19.62 -2.73 -26.71
N LYS A 216 18.45 -2.16 -26.40
CA LYS A 216 18.32 -1.20 -25.30
C LYS A 216 18.40 -1.97 -23.98
N ASN A 217 19.61 -2.01 -23.41
CA ASN A 217 19.80 -2.42 -22.03
C ASN A 217 19.14 -1.38 -21.12
N PHE A 218 18.12 -1.77 -20.37
CA PHE A 218 17.51 -0.93 -19.35
C PHE A 218 17.99 -1.38 -17.97
N GLU A 219 18.41 -0.44 -17.13
CA GLU A 219 18.70 -0.70 -15.73
C GLU A 219 17.37 -0.73 -14.94
N ILE A 220 17.30 -1.51 -13.86
CA ILE A 220 16.10 -1.64 -13.03
C ILE A 220 16.40 -1.04 -11.67
N GLU A 221 15.69 0.02 -11.29
CA GLU A 221 15.70 0.49 -9.91
C GLU A 221 14.66 -0.25 -9.09
N THR A 222 14.96 -0.45 -7.80
CA THR A 222 14.01 -0.98 -6.83
C THR A 222 13.68 0.09 -5.79
N THR A 223 12.41 0.46 -5.70
CA THR A 223 11.90 1.30 -4.60
C THR A 223 11.36 0.40 -3.49
N PHE A 224 11.86 0.59 -2.27
CA PHE A 224 11.35 -0.08 -1.07
C PHE A 224 10.22 0.74 -0.46
N CYS A 225 9.03 0.15 -0.39
CA CYS A 225 7.85 0.76 0.19
C CYS A 225 7.46 0.05 1.48
N VAL A 226 7.32 0.79 2.57
CA VAL A 226 7.12 0.26 3.91
C VAL A 226 6.32 1.24 4.76
N HIS A 227 5.69 0.80 5.85
CA HIS A 227 4.98 1.72 6.74
C HIS A 227 5.92 2.59 7.60
N GLY A 228 6.70 1.93 8.45
CA GLY A 228 7.64 2.54 9.39
C GLY A 228 8.95 2.92 8.68
N GLY A 229 9.82 1.95 8.45
CA GLY A 229 11.14 2.26 7.91
C GLY A 229 12.05 1.05 7.77
N ILE A 230 13.35 1.31 7.92
CA ILE A 230 14.41 0.31 7.77
C ILE A 230 14.67 -0.43 9.08
N SER A 231 15.40 -1.54 9.00
CA SER A 231 15.71 -2.38 10.15
C SER A 231 17.16 -2.82 10.14
N GLN A 232 17.80 -2.76 11.31
CA GLN A 232 19.13 -3.34 11.54
C GLN A 232 19.17 -4.88 11.37
N TYR A 233 17.99 -5.53 11.35
CA TYR A 233 17.86 -6.97 11.13
C TYR A 233 17.74 -7.34 9.64
N LEU A 234 17.52 -6.36 8.75
CA LEU A 234 17.40 -6.56 7.31
C LEU A 234 18.70 -6.09 6.63
N LYS A 235 19.65 -7.01 6.46
CA LYS A 235 21.05 -6.68 6.14
C LYS A 235 21.37 -6.81 4.67
N SER A 236 20.58 -7.57 3.91
CA SER A 236 20.84 -7.84 2.50
C SER A 236 19.55 -8.05 1.71
N ARG A 237 19.66 -7.99 0.37
CA ARG A 237 18.55 -8.26 -0.55
C ARG A 237 17.92 -9.64 -0.35
N GLU A 238 18.71 -10.63 0.04
CA GLU A 238 18.24 -11.99 0.26
C GLU A 238 17.34 -12.12 1.49
N ASP A 239 17.55 -11.27 2.50
CA ASP A 239 16.78 -11.32 3.75
C ASP A 239 15.29 -11.01 3.51
N PHE A 240 14.94 -10.27 2.44
CA PHE A 240 13.54 -10.02 2.05
C PHE A 240 12.77 -11.32 1.79
N LYS A 241 13.44 -12.37 1.29
CA LYS A 241 12.82 -13.68 1.03
C LYS A 241 12.44 -14.42 2.32
N LEU A 242 13.03 -14.02 3.44
CA LEU A 242 12.82 -14.63 4.76
C LEU A 242 11.75 -13.91 5.59
N ILE A 243 11.25 -12.76 5.11
CA ILE A 243 10.21 -12.01 5.80
C ILE A 243 8.90 -12.79 5.75
N SER A 244 8.29 -12.99 6.91
CA SER A 244 6.96 -13.55 7.05
C SER A 244 5.92 -12.46 7.32
N LYS A 245 4.63 -12.78 7.20
CA LYS A 245 3.58 -11.85 7.64
C LYS A 245 3.60 -11.70 9.16
N PRO A 246 3.17 -10.54 9.72
CA PRO A 246 3.25 -10.32 11.16
C PRO A 246 2.30 -11.16 12.01
N GLY A 247 1.24 -11.75 11.43
CA GLY A 247 0.25 -12.50 12.18
C GLY A 247 -0.62 -11.61 13.07
N LEU A 248 -1.18 -12.16 14.16
CA LEU A 248 -2.13 -11.43 15.01
C LEU A 248 -1.45 -10.49 16.03
N THR A 249 -0.23 -10.82 16.46
CA THR A 249 0.48 -10.11 17.53
C THR A 249 1.89 -9.74 17.11
N MET A 250 2.35 -8.56 17.53
CA MET A 250 3.70 -8.08 17.23
C MET A 250 4.73 -8.79 18.12
N THR A 251 5.36 -9.85 17.62
CA THR A 251 6.37 -10.63 18.38
C THR A 251 7.77 -10.56 17.78
N ASN A 252 7.89 -10.25 16.49
CA ASN A 252 9.15 -10.18 15.76
C ASN A 252 9.72 -8.75 15.75
N LYS A 253 11.00 -8.60 16.12
CA LYS A 253 11.71 -7.32 16.12
C LYS A 253 11.86 -6.71 14.73
N LEU A 254 12.05 -7.53 13.68
CA LEU A 254 12.07 -7.04 12.31
C LEU A 254 10.71 -6.45 11.93
N HIS A 255 9.60 -7.11 12.27
CA HIS A 255 8.26 -6.55 12.01
C HIS A 255 8.03 -5.27 12.80
N ALA A 256 8.49 -5.21 14.05
CA ALA A 256 8.44 -3.99 14.83
C ALA A 256 9.21 -2.85 14.15
N ASP A 257 10.42 -3.11 13.64
CA ASP A 257 11.20 -2.12 12.91
C ASP A 257 10.51 -1.64 11.63
N LEU A 258 10.04 -2.57 10.79
CA LEU A 258 9.35 -2.24 9.54
C LEU A 258 8.05 -1.46 9.76
N LEU A 259 7.39 -1.61 10.91
CA LEU A 259 6.10 -0.97 11.18
C LEU A 259 6.19 0.25 12.10
N TRP A 260 7.26 0.40 12.90
CA TRP A 260 7.34 1.45 13.92
C TRP A 260 8.59 2.31 13.87
N SER A 261 9.61 1.96 13.09
CA SER A 261 10.84 2.75 13.06
C SER A 261 10.62 4.12 12.41
N ASP A 262 11.40 5.11 12.85
CA ASP A 262 11.33 6.48 12.33
C ASP A 262 12.73 7.01 11.95
N PRO A 263 12.84 7.77 10.85
CA PRO A 263 14.03 8.56 10.58
C PRO A 263 14.22 9.66 11.63
N SER A 264 15.48 9.94 11.98
CA SER A 264 15.84 11.03 12.88
C SER A 264 17.12 11.72 12.43
N ILE A 265 17.04 13.05 12.26
CA ILE A 265 18.17 13.90 11.87
C ILE A 265 19.21 14.08 12.99
N ASP A 266 18.84 13.70 14.22
CA ASP A 266 19.71 13.89 15.40
C ASP A 266 20.75 12.78 15.54
N ILE A 267 20.67 11.72 14.73
CA ILE A 267 21.54 10.54 14.78
C ILE A 267 22.00 10.13 13.38
N LEU A 268 23.08 9.34 13.31
CA LEU A 268 23.59 8.80 12.04
C LEU A 268 23.19 7.34 11.82
N ASN A 269 23.22 6.52 12.87
CA ASN A 269 22.96 5.08 12.80
C ASN A 269 21.61 4.72 13.44
N TYR A 270 21.52 3.61 14.18
CA TYR A 270 20.30 3.19 14.88
C TYR A 270 20.37 3.54 16.37
N GLU A 271 19.26 4.01 16.94
CA GLU A 271 19.08 4.15 18.39
C GLU A 271 17.70 3.64 18.83
N LYS A 272 17.46 3.54 20.14
CA LYS A 272 16.16 3.11 20.68
C LYS A 272 15.11 4.19 20.40
N SER A 273 13.94 3.77 19.91
CA SER A 273 12.87 4.73 19.63
C SER A 273 12.24 5.27 20.91
N PRO A 274 11.92 6.58 20.96
CA PRO A 274 11.11 7.17 22.04
C PRO A 274 9.69 6.61 22.10
N ARG A 275 9.22 5.91 21.06
CA ARG A 275 7.92 5.21 21.06
C ARG A 275 7.86 4.02 22.03
N GLY A 276 9.01 3.61 22.58
CA GLY A 276 9.09 2.45 23.49
C GLY A 276 9.08 1.09 22.78
N ILE A 277 9.02 1.09 21.45
CA ILE A 277 9.11 -0.07 20.56
C ILE A 277 9.96 0.33 19.35
N SER A 278 10.68 -0.62 18.74
CA SER A 278 11.52 -0.38 17.56
C SER A 278 12.68 0.60 17.83
N SER A 279 13.27 1.12 16.76
CA SER A 279 14.42 2.00 16.70
C SER A 279 14.14 3.25 15.87
N ILE A 280 14.85 4.33 16.17
CA ILE A 280 15.04 5.42 15.22
C ILE A 280 16.30 5.14 14.37
N TYR A 281 16.35 5.67 13.16
CA TYR A 281 17.48 5.50 12.25
C TYR A 281 17.92 6.82 11.60
N GLY A 282 19.22 6.98 11.35
CA GLY A 282 19.80 8.16 10.73
C GLY A 282 20.14 7.99 9.25
N GLU A 283 20.79 9.01 8.69
CA GLU A 283 21.18 9.06 7.28
C GLU A 283 22.18 7.96 6.89
N ASP A 284 23.20 7.69 7.73
CA ASP A 284 24.21 6.64 7.45
C ASP A 284 23.57 5.25 7.41
N ALA A 285 22.71 4.94 8.40
CA ALA A 285 21.95 3.69 8.42
C ALA A 285 21.07 3.52 7.18
N THR A 286 20.49 4.62 6.69
CA THR A 286 19.66 4.65 5.48
C THR A 286 20.49 4.33 4.24
N ASN A 287 21.62 5.02 4.06
CA ASN A 287 22.53 4.82 2.93
C ASN A 287 23.14 3.41 2.92
N GLU A 288 23.53 2.90 4.09
CA GLU A 288 24.05 1.54 4.24
C GLU A 288 22.98 0.50 3.87
N PHE A 289 21.76 0.65 4.39
CA PHE A 289 20.64 -0.23 4.05
C PHE A 289 20.37 -0.25 2.55
N MET A 290 20.29 0.93 1.93
CA MET A 290 20.04 1.07 0.50
C MET A 290 21.12 0.38 -0.34
N THR A 291 22.38 0.58 0.03
CA THR A 291 23.54 -0.05 -0.63
C THR A 291 23.50 -1.57 -0.48
N ASN A 292 23.37 -2.08 0.75
CA ASN A 292 23.45 -3.52 1.03
C ASN A 292 22.24 -4.30 0.48
N CYS A 293 21.08 -3.65 0.38
CA CYS A 293 19.85 -4.28 -0.11
C CYS A 293 19.59 -4.03 -1.61
N GLY A 294 20.42 -3.25 -2.28
CA GLY A 294 20.20 -2.86 -3.68
C GLY A 294 18.88 -2.12 -3.86
N ILE A 295 18.63 -1.13 -3.00
CA ILE A 295 17.43 -0.29 -3.01
C ILE A 295 17.82 1.11 -3.49
N SER A 296 17.08 1.63 -4.45
CA SER A 296 17.35 2.94 -5.06
C SER A 296 16.60 4.06 -4.38
N ASN A 297 15.40 3.80 -3.85
CA ASN A 297 14.56 4.77 -3.17
C ASN A 297 13.80 4.09 -2.03
N ILE A 298 13.45 4.84 -0.98
CA ILE A 298 12.57 4.38 0.09
C ILE A 298 11.37 5.31 0.16
N ILE A 299 10.15 4.75 0.18
CA ILE A 299 8.92 5.50 0.44
C ILE A 299 8.24 4.90 1.67
N ARG A 300 7.98 5.74 2.66
CA ARG A 300 7.44 5.35 3.96
C ARG A 300 6.30 6.26 4.42
N ALA A 301 5.58 5.88 5.49
CA ALA A 301 4.40 6.61 6.00
C ALA A 301 4.51 7.02 7.49
N HIS A 302 3.60 6.64 8.41
CA HIS A 302 3.64 6.66 9.90
C HIS A 302 4.03 7.92 10.71
N GLN A 303 4.64 8.93 10.10
CA GLN A 303 4.84 10.24 10.72
C GLN A 303 3.96 11.26 10.02
N ASN A 304 3.18 11.99 10.82
CA ASN A 304 2.42 13.13 10.31
C ASN A 304 3.38 14.22 9.82
N VAL A 305 3.15 14.68 8.59
CA VAL A 305 3.93 15.72 7.93
C VAL A 305 3.01 16.89 7.57
N THR A 306 3.38 18.10 7.99
CA THR A 306 2.57 19.32 7.77
C THR A 306 2.19 19.54 6.31
N THR A 307 3.09 19.25 5.36
CA THR A 307 2.90 19.41 3.92
C THR A 307 2.34 18.17 3.21
N GLY A 308 2.07 17.10 3.95
CA GLY A 308 1.64 15.80 3.43
C GLY A 308 2.76 14.90 2.92
N TYR A 309 3.97 15.42 2.75
CA TYR A 309 5.19 14.64 2.47
C TYR A 309 6.45 15.41 2.85
N GLU A 310 7.53 14.69 3.16
CA GLU A 310 8.86 15.26 3.47
C GLU A 310 9.98 14.31 3.06
N TRP A 311 11.18 14.87 2.89
CA TRP A 311 12.43 14.13 2.72
C TRP A 311 13.28 14.32 3.99
N PRO A 312 13.23 13.40 4.97
CA PRO A 312 13.79 13.64 6.31
C PRO A 312 15.28 14.01 6.32
N PHE A 313 16.05 13.42 5.39
CA PHE A 313 17.49 13.68 5.22
C PHE A 313 17.80 14.53 3.98
N GLY A 314 16.77 15.09 3.33
CA GLY A 314 16.88 15.75 2.03
C GLY A 314 16.67 14.81 0.85
N GLU A 315 16.35 15.38 -0.32
CA GLU A 315 15.98 14.64 -1.53
C GLU A 315 17.10 13.71 -2.03
N GLN A 316 18.36 14.05 -1.77
CA GLN A 316 19.53 13.30 -2.23
C GLN A 316 19.64 11.91 -1.59
N THR A 317 19.13 11.73 -0.37
CA THR A 317 19.11 10.44 0.34
C THR A 317 18.02 9.52 -0.20
N LYS A 318 17.07 10.07 -0.98
CA LYS A 318 15.96 9.34 -1.61
C LYS A 318 15.08 8.55 -0.61
N LEU A 319 14.98 9.05 0.62
CA LEU A 319 14.02 8.60 1.63
C LEU A 319 12.86 9.59 1.69
N LEU A 320 11.68 9.15 1.28
CA LEU A 320 10.45 9.94 1.26
C LEU A 320 9.47 9.46 2.33
N THR A 321 8.97 10.38 3.14
CA THR A 321 7.81 10.16 4.01
C THR A 321 6.57 10.75 3.36
N VAL A 322 5.47 9.99 3.25
CA VAL A 322 4.17 10.46 2.76
C VAL A 322 3.08 10.27 3.82
N PHE A 323 2.19 11.24 3.95
CA PHE A 323 1.09 11.22 4.90
C PHE A 323 -0.19 11.70 4.23
N SER A 324 -1.22 10.85 4.16
CA SER A 324 -2.35 11.02 3.24
C SER A 324 -3.67 11.41 3.93
N SER A 325 -3.64 11.74 5.22
CA SER A 325 -4.81 12.15 6.00
C SER A 325 -4.83 13.67 6.23
N LEU A 326 -5.92 14.35 5.85
CA LEU A 326 -6.09 15.79 6.04
C LEU A 326 -6.42 16.11 7.49
N ASP A 327 -5.91 17.23 7.99
CA ASP A 327 -6.23 17.76 9.33
C ASP A 327 -6.17 16.68 10.44
N TYR A 328 -5.18 15.80 10.34
CA TYR A 328 -5.05 14.66 11.21
C TYR A 328 -4.96 15.12 12.65
N CYS A 329 -5.88 14.63 13.50
CA CYS A 329 -6.01 15.03 14.89
C CYS A 329 -6.00 16.56 15.12
N ASN A 330 -6.60 17.35 14.22
CA ASN A 330 -6.66 18.81 14.26
C ASN A 330 -5.29 19.51 14.17
N THR A 331 -4.34 18.90 13.47
CA THR A 331 -2.99 19.47 13.28
C THR A 331 -2.92 20.43 12.10
N LEU A 332 -4.01 20.60 11.33
CA LEU A 332 -4.07 21.44 10.13
C LEU A 332 -3.05 21.05 9.05
N ASN A 333 -2.58 19.80 9.05
CA ASN A 333 -1.68 19.30 8.03
C ASN A 333 -2.41 19.06 6.70
N ASP A 334 -1.64 19.15 5.63
CA ASP A 334 -2.04 18.75 4.29
C ASP A 334 -1.91 17.24 4.13
N ALA A 335 -2.61 16.69 3.13
CA ALA A 335 -2.49 15.29 2.73
C ALA A 335 -1.67 15.20 1.44
N GLY A 336 -0.70 14.30 1.40
CA GLY A 336 0.16 14.06 0.25
C GLY A 336 0.21 12.59 -0.15
N PHE A 337 0.69 12.34 -1.37
CA PHE A 337 0.97 11.00 -1.90
C PHE A 337 2.10 11.09 -2.91
N ALA A 338 2.76 9.96 -3.17
CA ALA A 338 3.81 9.86 -4.18
C ALA A 338 3.28 9.19 -5.45
N ILE A 339 3.95 9.43 -6.56
CA ILE A 339 3.69 8.79 -7.84
C ILE A 339 5.03 8.29 -8.36
N ILE A 340 5.17 6.98 -8.47
CA ILE A 340 6.32 6.36 -9.13
C ILE A 340 5.98 6.27 -10.61
N GLN A 341 6.61 7.12 -11.41
CA GLN A 341 6.47 7.13 -12.86
C GLN A 341 7.20 5.95 -13.51
N ASN A 342 6.86 5.67 -14.77
CA ASN A 342 7.49 4.60 -15.56
C ASN A 342 8.99 4.86 -15.78
N ASP A 343 9.37 6.13 -15.86
CA ASP A 343 10.75 6.63 -15.98
C ASP A 343 11.45 6.80 -14.61
N GLN A 344 10.86 6.22 -13.56
CA GLN A 344 11.38 6.23 -12.19
C GLN A 344 11.35 7.56 -11.47
N LYS A 345 10.86 8.63 -12.09
CA LYS A 345 10.70 9.89 -11.38
C LYS A 345 9.66 9.72 -10.28
N ILE A 346 10.11 9.85 -9.03
CA ILE A 346 9.20 9.98 -7.89
C ILE A 346 8.70 11.42 -7.90
N MET A 347 7.41 11.58 -8.16
CA MET A 347 6.73 12.86 -8.00
C MET A 347 5.91 12.83 -6.72
N THR A 348 5.76 13.98 -6.08
CA THR A 348 4.90 14.16 -4.91
C THR A 348 3.84 15.20 -5.22
N GLU A 349 2.63 14.95 -4.73
CA GLU A 349 1.54 15.91 -4.79
C GLU A 349 0.85 15.97 -3.44
N SER A 350 0.38 17.16 -3.07
CA SER A 350 -0.40 17.37 -1.86
C SER A 350 -1.66 18.17 -2.13
N PHE A 351 -2.62 18.04 -1.23
CA PHE A 351 -3.83 18.84 -1.20
C PHE A 351 -4.09 19.28 0.24
N SER A 352 -4.56 20.52 0.39
CA SER A 352 -4.68 21.18 1.68
C SER A 352 -6.12 21.25 2.16
N VAL A 353 -6.26 21.47 3.47
CA VAL A 353 -7.53 21.89 4.07
C VAL A 353 -7.82 23.30 3.56
N LEU A 354 -8.90 23.48 2.80
CA LEU A 354 -9.28 24.81 2.33
C LEU A 354 -9.73 25.67 3.53
N PRO A 355 -9.15 26.87 3.73
CA PRO A 355 -9.59 27.76 4.80
C PRO A 355 -10.98 28.33 4.50
N GLY A 356 -11.95 28.03 5.37
CA GLY A 356 -13.26 28.68 5.43
C GLY A 356 -14.35 28.06 4.53
N ARG A 357 -15.62 28.37 4.88
CA ARG A 357 -16.86 27.98 4.18
C ARG A 357 -16.91 28.53 2.75
N ILE A 358 -16.10 27.98 1.84
CA ILE A 358 -16.48 27.99 0.44
C ILE A 358 -17.34 26.73 0.29
N GLU A 359 -18.66 26.90 0.34
CA GLU A 359 -19.62 25.89 -0.14
C GLU A 359 -19.40 25.70 -1.65
N ARG A 360 -18.26 25.13 -2.04
CA ARG A 360 -18.15 24.57 -3.37
C ARG A 360 -19.05 23.35 -3.36
N LYS A 361 -20.00 23.30 -4.30
CA LYS A 361 -20.67 22.04 -4.66
C LYS A 361 -19.58 21.00 -4.84
N GLN A 362 -19.42 20.09 -3.88
CA GLN A 362 -18.50 18.97 -4.04
C GLN A 362 -18.98 18.21 -5.29
N ILE A 363 -18.15 18.18 -6.32
CA ILE A 363 -18.49 17.46 -7.55
C ILE A 363 -18.38 15.98 -7.22
N LEU A 364 -19.52 15.31 -7.17
CA LEU A 364 -19.60 13.86 -7.04
C LEU A 364 -19.04 13.24 -8.33
N THR A 365 -17.89 12.58 -8.20
CA THR A 365 -17.31 11.80 -9.30
C THR A 365 -17.41 10.34 -8.94
N LEU A 366 -18.41 9.66 -9.52
CA LEU A 366 -18.51 8.21 -9.46
C LEU A 366 -17.58 7.59 -10.52
N PRO A 367 -16.95 6.44 -10.23
CA PRO A 367 -16.22 5.67 -11.22
C PRO A 367 -17.12 5.26 -12.40
N GLU A 368 -16.56 5.26 -13.61
CA GLU A 368 -17.30 4.91 -14.85
C GLU A 368 -17.93 3.51 -14.80
N TRP A 369 -17.26 2.55 -14.17
CA TRP A 369 -17.77 1.18 -14.00
C TRP A 369 -18.91 1.05 -12.97
N ILE A 370 -19.21 2.11 -12.21
CA ILE A 370 -20.44 2.20 -11.41
C ILE A 370 -21.57 2.77 -12.26
N THR A 371 -21.32 3.87 -12.99
CA THR A 371 -22.36 4.59 -13.75
C THR A 371 -22.80 3.86 -15.01
N SER A 372 -21.89 3.14 -15.67
CA SER A 372 -22.18 2.29 -16.85
C SER A 372 -23.15 1.14 -16.56
N ARG A 373 -23.39 0.79 -15.28
CA ARG A 373 -24.34 -0.24 -14.88
C ARG A 373 -25.81 0.13 -15.02
N GLN A 374 -26.14 1.40 -15.26
CA GLN A 374 -27.48 1.73 -15.76
C GLN A 374 -27.71 1.18 -17.18
N PHE A 375 -26.67 0.73 -17.89
CA PHE A 375 -26.76 0.18 -19.24
C PHE A 375 -26.34 -1.30 -19.39
N GLU A 376 -25.69 -1.91 -18.40
CA GLU A 376 -25.22 -3.32 -18.51
C GLU A 376 -26.09 -4.31 -17.73
N THR A 377 -27.26 -4.63 -18.29
CA THR A 377 -27.83 -5.98 -18.14
C THR A 377 -27.25 -6.88 -19.23
N LYS A 378 -26.05 -7.43 -19.02
CA LYS A 378 -25.64 -8.74 -19.58
C LYS A 378 -24.31 -9.24 -19.01
N LYS A 379 -24.41 -10.40 -18.36
CA LYS A 379 -23.40 -11.34 -17.84
C LYS A 379 -21.96 -11.19 -18.36
N SER A 380 -21.02 -11.20 -17.41
CA SER A 380 -19.80 -12.02 -17.51
C SER A 380 -19.41 -12.53 -16.11
N GLN A 381 -19.08 -13.82 -16.03
CA GLN A 381 -18.73 -14.54 -14.82
C GLN A 381 -17.30 -14.17 -14.41
N ILE A 382 -17.13 -13.66 -13.20
CA ILE A 382 -15.82 -13.54 -12.53
C ILE A 382 -15.48 -14.92 -11.96
N LYS A 383 -14.34 -15.50 -12.36
CA LYS A 383 -13.78 -16.72 -11.77
C LYS A 383 -12.98 -16.34 -10.51
N LEU A 384 -13.44 -16.78 -9.34
CA LEU A 384 -12.64 -16.83 -8.12
C LEU A 384 -11.55 -17.92 -8.27
N PRO A 385 -10.37 -17.79 -7.63
CA PRO A 385 -9.39 -18.87 -7.56
C PRO A 385 -9.99 -20.07 -6.83
N ALA A 386 -9.70 -21.28 -7.34
CA ALA A 386 -10.28 -22.51 -6.86
C ALA A 386 -9.75 -22.88 -5.46
N LEU A 387 -10.63 -22.91 -4.46
CA LEU A 387 -10.35 -23.45 -3.15
C LEU A 387 -9.96 -24.94 -3.26
N ALA A 388 -8.74 -25.27 -2.88
CA ALA A 388 -8.36 -26.64 -2.57
C ALA A 388 -9.03 -27.03 -1.24
N ILE A 389 -10.12 -27.78 -1.34
CA ILE A 389 -10.77 -28.43 -0.20
C ILE A 389 -9.78 -29.48 0.33
N PHE A 390 -9.20 -29.24 1.50
CA PHE A 390 -8.55 -30.30 2.28
C PHE A 390 -9.65 -31.11 2.97
N ASP A 391 -10.02 -32.24 2.36
CA ASP A 391 -10.75 -33.31 3.05
C ASP A 391 -9.80 -33.97 4.05
N THR A 392 -9.88 -33.60 5.33
CA THR A 392 -9.42 -34.45 6.42
C THR A 392 -10.58 -35.29 6.90
N MET A 393 -10.60 -36.56 6.44
CA MET A 393 -11.37 -37.64 7.04
C MET A 393 -11.05 -37.72 8.54
N PHE A 394 -12.02 -37.39 9.38
CA PHE A 394 -12.09 -37.92 10.73
C PHE A 394 -13.04 -39.11 10.74
N ASP A 395 -12.42 -40.29 10.73
CA ASP A 395 -13.04 -41.58 11.00
C ASP A 395 -13.40 -41.63 12.50
N LEU A 396 -14.69 -41.66 12.81
CA LEU A 396 -15.21 -42.00 14.13
C LEU A 396 -16.30 -43.05 13.97
N SER A 397 -15.87 -44.29 13.78
CA SER A 397 -16.66 -45.46 14.11
C SER A 397 -16.82 -45.57 15.63
N VAL A 398 -18.03 -45.36 16.15
CA VAL A 398 -18.44 -45.90 17.47
C VAL A 398 -19.81 -46.57 17.30
N PRO A 399 -19.96 -47.86 17.66
CA PRO A 399 -21.16 -48.63 17.37
C PRO A 399 -22.26 -48.41 18.43
N ALA A 400 -23.50 -48.52 17.95
CA ALA A 400 -24.71 -48.59 18.77
C ALA A 400 -24.81 -49.92 19.54
N LEU A 401 -25.18 -49.83 20.81
CA LEU A 401 -25.75 -50.90 21.65
C LEU A 401 -26.76 -50.19 22.60
N LEU A 402 -28.07 -50.28 22.35
CA LEU A 402 -29.02 -51.24 22.96
C LEU A 402 -28.93 -51.29 24.50
N VAL A 403 -29.72 -50.48 25.20
CA VAL A 403 -31.03 -50.76 25.85
C VAL A 403 -31.49 -49.49 26.56
#